data_AF-A0A358R2D7-F1
#
_entry.id   AF-A0A358R2D7-F1
#
_cell.length_a   1.000
_cell.length_b   1.000
_cell.length_c   1.000
_cell.angle_alpha   90.00
_cell.angle_beta   90.00
_cell.angle_gamma   90.00
#
_symmetry.space_group_name_H-M   'P 1'
#
loop_
_entity.id
_entity.type
_entity.pdbx_description
1 polymer ?
#
loop_
_entity_poly.entity_id
_entity_poly.type
_entity_poly.pdbx_seq_one_letter_code
_entity_poly.pdbx_strand_id
1 'polypeptide(L)'
;MEVITVRCSQVIKKLAKLLAGECTPSEELAIRRHLGNCPGCAAELEDLESVGLLLDLLEPEPPPADLLGSIMAGIENTSEDKNKLPALRRRPPYRPAGLFRDLAVAAAAALTVFWLGGSLLSPITSSADGKLSGAVNGYIRYTGVAVSRTNEAVSELNSGLFSSAGKFSPIKNKTGK
;
A
#
# COMPACT_ATOMS: atom_id res chain seq x y z
N MET A 1 3.14 -11.85 13.40
CA MET A 1 3.75 -10.51 13.48
C MET A 1 5.14 -10.61 12.88
N GLU A 2 5.31 -10.17 11.63
CA GLU A 2 6.65 -10.08 11.03
C GLU A 2 7.35 -8.87 11.64
N VAL A 3 8.43 -9.14 12.38
CA VAL A 3 9.34 -8.10 12.87
C VAL A 3 10.13 -7.64 11.65
N ILE A 4 9.77 -6.49 11.09
CA ILE A 4 10.62 -5.78 10.14
C ILE A 4 11.90 -5.44 10.90
N THR A 5 12.95 -6.25 10.73
CA THR A 5 14.26 -6.04 11.34
C THR A 5 15.01 -4.97 10.55
N VAL A 6 14.65 -3.70 10.80
CA VAL A 6 15.44 -2.57 10.31
C VAL A 6 16.80 -2.61 10.99
N ARG A 7 17.88 -2.49 10.20
CA ARG A 7 19.26 -2.48 10.71
C ARG A 7 19.60 -1.12 11.31
N CYS A 8 20.41 -1.10 12.37
CA CYS A 8 20.85 0.14 13.03
C CYS A 8 21.48 1.14 12.03
N SER A 9 22.29 0.65 11.09
CA SER A 9 22.92 1.51 10.07
C SER A 9 21.94 2.19 9.11
N GLN A 10 20.75 1.61 8.92
CA GLN A 10 19.69 2.24 8.12
C GLN A 10 18.92 3.28 8.94
N VAL A 11 18.72 3.02 10.23
CA VAL A 11 18.06 3.93 11.15
C VAL A 11 18.89 5.18 11.35
N ILE A 12 20.18 5.04 11.68
CA ILE A 12 21.11 6.17 11.91
C ILE A 12 21.11 7.14 10.72
N LYS A 13 21.18 6.62 9.49
CA LYS A 13 21.14 7.44 8.26
C LYS A 13 19.82 8.19 8.05
N LYS A 14 18.73 7.75 8.68
CA LYS A 14 17.39 8.32 8.56
C LYS A 14 16.98 9.14 9.77
N LEU A 15 17.78 9.25 10.84
CA LEU A 15 17.44 10.02 12.04
C LEU A 15 17.29 11.52 11.74
N ALA A 16 18.23 12.11 10.98
CA ALA A 16 18.11 13.52 10.58
C ALA A 16 16.84 13.79 9.76
N LYS A 17 16.50 12.85 8.87
CA LYS A 17 15.28 12.91 8.05
C LYS A 17 14.00 12.79 8.90
N LEU A 18 14.06 11.97 9.95
CA LEU A 18 12.98 11.82 10.93
C LEU A 18 12.76 13.12 11.71
N LEU A 19 13.84 13.76 12.19
CA LEU A 19 13.76 15.05 12.90
C LEU A 19 13.24 16.18 12.00
N ALA A 20 13.62 16.18 10.72
CA ALA A 20 13.11 17.14 9.73
C ALA A 20 11.65 16.88 9.30
N GLY A 21 11.00 15.79 9.75
CA GLY A 21 9.63 15.45 9.37
C GLY A 21 9.47 15.00 7.91
N GLU A 22 10.55 14.61 7.23
CA GLU A 22 10.55 14.26 5.81
C GLU A 22 10.33 12.75 5.57
N CYS A 23 10.26 11.94 6.62
CA CYS A 23 10.01 10.51 6.53
C CYS A 23 8.59 10.20 6.04
N THR A 24 8.44 9.14 5.25
CA THR A 24 7.10 8.61 4.96
C THR A 24 6.51 7.95 6.22
N PRO A 25 5.18 7.89 6.39
CA PRO A 25 4.56 7.36 7.60
C PRO A 25 4.93 5.90 7.90
N SER A 26 5.17 5.09 6.85
CA SER A 26 5.64 3.72 6.99
C SER A 26 7.08 3.65 7.54
N GLU A 27 7.96 4.53 7.05
CA GLU A 27 9.35 4.60 7.49
C GLU A 27 9.46 5.11 8.93
N GLU A 28 8.70 6.14 9.28
CA GLU A 28 8.65 6.68 10.64
C GLU A 28 8.24 5.59 11.65
N LEU A 29 7.19 4.84 11.37
CA LEU A 29 6.74 3.74 12.25
C LEU A 29 7.82 2.66 12.41
N ALA A 30 8.53 2.32 11.34
CA ALA A 30 9.60 1.33 11.38
C ALA A 30 10.81 1.82 12.21
N ILE A 31 11.18 3.09 12.06
CA ILE A 31 12.26 3.73 12.83
C ILE A 31 11.87 3.84 14.30
N ARG A 32 10.69 4.37 14.62
CA ARG A 32 10.21 4.50 16.01
C ARG A 32 10.14 3.16 16.74
N ARG A 33 9.72 2.09 16.04
CA ARG A 33 9.74 0.73 16.59
C ARG A 33 11.17 0.26 16.89
N HIS A 34 12.14 0.58 16.03
CA HIS A 34 13.53 0.23 16.25
C HIS A 34 14.13 1.00 17.44
N LEU A 35 13.84 2.30 17.56
CA LEU A 35 14.29 3.13 18.68
C LEU A 35 13.79 2.61 20.03
N GLY A 36 12.56 2.09 20.10
CA GLY A 36 12.04 1.45 21.32
C GLY A 36 12.78 0.16 21.73
N ASN A 37 13.48 -0.49 20.80
CA ASN A 37 14.19 -1.75 21.05
C ASN A 37 15.73 -1.59 21.11
N CYS A 38 16.28 -0.50 20.58
CA CYS A 38 17.72 -0.29 20.44
C CYS A 38 18.16 0.99 21.18
N PRO A 39 18.75 0.88 22.39
CA PRO A 39 19.16 2.04 23.17
C PRO A 39 20.28 2.84 22.50
N GLY A 40 21.15 2.21 21.70
CA GLY A 40 22.20 2.91 20.98
C GLY A 40 21.67 3.87 19.92
N CYS A 41 20.65 3.47 19.15
CA CYS A 41 20.02 4.38 18.19
C CYS A 41 19.16 5.46 18.86
N ALA A 42 18.66 5.22 20.07
CA ALA A 42 17.95 6.23 20.85
C ALA A 42 18.92 7.32 21.36
N ALA A 43 20.09 6.93 21.88
CA ALA A 43 21.13 7.88 22.28
C ALA A 43 21.60 8.76 21.11
N GLU A 44 21.83 8.18 19.94
CA GLU A 44 22.19 8.93 18.72
C GLU A 44 21.11 9.94 18.30
N LEU A 45 19.83 9.64 18.54
CA LEU A 45 18.74 10.57 18.27
C LEU A 45 18.72 11.72 19.30
N GLU A 46 18.94 11.42 20.58
CA GLU A 46 19.04 12.43 21.64
C GLU A 46 20.23 13.38 21.41
N ASP A 47 21.37 12.83 20.98
CA ASP A 47 22.54 13.62 20.61
C ASP A 47 22.21 14.61 19.47
N LEU A 48 21.48 14.16 18.44
CA LEU A 48 21.04 15.04 17.34
C LEU A 48 20.02 16.09 17.79
N GLU A 49 19.09 15.74 18.68
CA GLU A 49 18.13 16.69 19.26
C GLU A 49 18.84 17.77 20.09
N SER A 50 19.88 17.39 20.84
CA SER A 50 20.68 18.33 21.64
C SER A 50 21.35 19.40 20.78
N VAL A 51 21.82 19.03 19.58
CA VAL A 51 22.38 19.98 18.60
C VAL A 51 21.31 20.94 18.11
N GLY A 52 20.10 20.45 17.82
CA GLY A 52 18.96 21.29 17.43
C GLY A 52 18.63 22.35 18.49
N LEU A 53 18.57 21.95 19.77
CA LEU A 53 18.31 22.87 20.88
C LEU A 53 19.39 23.95 21.02
N LEU A 54 20.65 23.62 20.75
CA LEU A 54 21.74 24.60 20.77
C LEU A 54 21.61 25.62 19.63
N LEU A 55 21.07 25.22 18.48
CA LEU A 55 20.80 26.12 17.37
C LEU A 55 19.63 27.06 17.66
N ASP A 56 18.60 26.58 18.36
CA ASP A 56 17.43 27.40 18.75
C ASP A 56 17.77 28.49 19.77
N LEU A 57 18.91 28.38 20.47
CA LEU A 57 19.41 29.43 21.36
C LEU A 57 20.01 30.63 20.60
N LEU A 58 20.21 30.51 19.29
CA LEU A 58 20.75 31.59 18.48
C LEU A 58 19.73 32.73 18.38
N GLU A 59 20.22 33.97 18.41
CA GLU A 59 19.34 35.14 18.34
C GLU A 59 18.56 35.15 17.01
N PRO A 60 17.21 35.15 17.07
CA PRO A 60 16.41 35.10 15.86
C PRO A 60 16.52 36.41 15.08
N GLU A 61 16.82 36.32 13.79
CA GLU A 61 16.80 37.47 12.90
C GLU A 61 15.35 37.93 12.69
N PRO A 62 15.03 39.23 12.86
CA PRO A 62 13.68 39.71 12.59
C PRO A 62 13.34 39.50 11.11
N PRO A 63 12.18 38.90 10.80
CA PRO A 63 11.76 38.76 9.40
C PRO A 63 11.51 40.14 8.77
N PRO A 64 11.66 40.28 7.44
CA PRO A 64 11.36 41.54 6.76
C PRO A 64 9.89 41.92 6.96
N ALA A 65 9.63 43.22 7.13
CA ALA A 65 8.32 43.74 7.53
C ALA A 65 7.16 43.33 6.60
N ASP A 66 7.43 43.08 5.32
CA ASP A 66 6.44 42.71 4.31
C ASP A 66 6.24 41.19 4.15
N LEU A 67 7.00 40.36 4.86
CA LEU A 67 6.94 38.90 4.73
C LEU A 67 5.54 38.35 5.02
N LEU A 68 4.97 38.79 6.15
CA LEU A 68 3.65 38.32 6.59
C LEU A 68 2.56 38.76 5.60
N GLY A 69 2.62 40.00 5.11
CA GLY A 69 1.69 40.51 4.09
C GLY A 69 1.78 39.71 2.79
N SER A 70 3.01 39.47 2.31
CA SER A 70 3.28 38.66 1.12
C SER A 70 2.77 37.22 1.24
N ILE A 71 3.01 36.56 2.38
CA ILE A 71 2.51 35.20 2.64
C ILE A 71 0.97 35.17 2.67
N MET A 72 0.34 36.12 3.38
CA MET A 72 -1.13 36.18 3.46
C MET A 72 -1.76 36.42 2.08
N ALA A 73 -1.21 37.35 1.30
CA ALA A 73 -1.65 37.57 -0.07
C ALA A 73 -1.46 36.31 -0.95
N GLY A 74 -0.36 35.56 -0.77
CA GLY A 74 -0.13 34.29 -1.46
C GLY A 74 -1.15 33.20 -1.09
N ILE A 75 -1.54 33.11 0.18
CA ILE A 75 -2.56 32.16 0.65
C ILE A 75 -3.93 32.51 0.07
N GLU A 76 -4.30 33.80 0.09
CA GLU A 76 -5.58 34.28 -0.46
C GLU A 76 -5.69 33.94 -1.95
N ASN A 77 -4.68 34.29 -2.75
CA ASN A 77 -4.65 33.97 -4.18
C ASN A 77 -4.70 32.46 -4.47
N THR A 78 -4.02 31.64 -3.66
CA THR A 78 -4.04 30.17 -3.80
C THR A 78 -5.41 29.58 -3.44
N SER A 79 -6.16 30.21 -2.55
CA SER A 79 -7.51 29.78 -2.17
C SER A 79 -8.54 30.10 -3.25
N GLU A 80 -8.38 31.20 -3.99
CA GLU A 80 -9.26 31.56 -5.10
C GLU A 80 -9.17 30.57 -6.27
N ASP A 81 -7.97 30.05 -6.57
CA ASP A 81 -7.80 29.04 -7.63
C ASP A 81 -8.39 27.68 -7.26
N LYS A 82 -8.52 27.35 -5.97
CA LYS A 82 -9.26 26.14 -5.53
C LYS A 82 -10.77 26.24 -5.77
N ASN A 83 -11.32 27.45 -5.93
CA ASN A 83 -12.72 27.64 -6.31
C ASN A 83 -12.95 27.53 -7.83
N LYS A 84 -11.89 27.49 -8.63
CA LYS A 84 -11.95 27.12 -10.06
C LYS A 84 -11.78 25.61 -10.24
N LEU A 85 -12.36 24.80 -9.35
CA LEU A 85 -12.64 23.42 -9.72
C LEU A 85 -13.48 23.49 -11.01
N PRO A 86 -13.06 22.86 -12.13
CA PRO A 86 -13.88 22.83 -13.32
C PRO A 86 -15.22 22.27 -12.87
N ALA A 87 -16.30 23.03 -13.06
CA ALA A 87 -17.63 22.63 -12.65
C ALA A 87 -17.85 21.23 -13.21
N LEU A 88 -17.67 20.21 -12.35
CA LEU A 88 -17.84 18.82 -12.71
C LEU A 88 -19.31 18.75 -13.10
N ARG A 89 -19.53 18.76 -14.42
CA ARG A 89 -20.85 18.81 -15.05
C ARG A 89 -21.63 17.68 -14.42
N ARG A 90 -22.49 18.01 -13.43
CA ARG A 90 -23.22 17.02 -12.63
C ARG A 90 -23.96 16.15 -13.64
N ARG A 91 -23.45 14.94 -13.88
CA ARG A 91 -24.15 13.99 -14.72
C ARG A 91 -25.49 13.76 -14.01
N PRO A 92 -26.64 13.96 -14.69
CA PRO A 92 -27.92 13.68 -14.07
C PRO A 92 -27.88 12.23 -13.55
N PRO A 93 -28.41 11.96 -12.34
CA PRO A 93 -28.40 10.62 -11.80
C PRO A 93 -29.09 9.69 -12.80
N TYR A 94 -28.32 8.75 -13.34
CA TYR A 94 -28.82 7.71 -14.23
C TYR A 94 -29.79 6.85 -13.41
N ARG A 95 -31.09 7.11 -13.55
CA ARG A 95 -32.16 6.30 -12.97
C ARG A 95 -32.60 5.31 -14.05
N PRO A 96 -32.16 4.04 -14.02
CA PRO A 96 -32.63 3.03 -14.96
C PRO A 96 -34.05 2.59 -14.55
N ALA A 97 -35.02 3.48 -14.65
CA ALA A 97 -36.42 3.20 -14.34
C ALA A 97 -37.06 2.19 -15.31
N GLY A 98 -36.37 1.84 -16.42
CA GLY A 98 -36.80 0.84 -17.38
C GLY A 98 -36.33 -0.59 -17.07
N LEU A 99 -35.11 -0.77 -16.54
CA LEU A 99 -34.50 -2.12 -16.40
C LEU A 99 -35.24 -2.99 -15.38
N PHE A 100 -35.69 -2.40 -14.26
CA PHE A 100 -36.47 -3.13 -13.26
C PHE A 100 -37.88 -3.44 -13.74
N ARG A 101 -38.42 -2.66 -14.69
CA ARG A 101 -39.76 -2.89 -15.23
C ARG A 101 -39.79 -4.11 -16.14
N ASP A 102 -38.78 -4.23 -17.00
CA ASP A 102 -38.64 -5.39 -17.89
C ASP A 102 -38.27 -6.66 -17.10
N LEU A 103 -37.42 -6.53 -16.07
CA LEU A 103 -37.09 -7.64 -15.17
C LEU A 103 -38.30 -8.13 -14.37
N ALA A 104 -39.16 -7.22 -13.89
CA ALA A 104 -40.36 -7.58 -13.15
C ALA A 104 -41.38 -8.31 -14.03
N VAL A 105 -41.57 -7.87 -15.28
CA VAL A 105 -42.46 -8.54 -16.24
C VAL A 105 -41.94 -9.93 -16.59
N ALA A 106 -40.64 -10.07 -16.84
CA ALA A 106 -40.03 -11.37 -17.12
C ALA A 106 -40.15 -12.34 -15.93
N ALA A 107 -39.92 -11.86 -14.71
CA ALA A 107 -40.05 -12.67 -13.50
C ALA A 107 -41.50 -13.13 -13.25
N ALA A 108 -42.48 -12.25 -13.46
CA ALA A 108 -43.89 -12.59 -13.32
C ALA A 108 -44.32 -13.66 -14.34
N ALA A 109 -43.90 -13.53 -15.61
CA ALA A 109 -44.17 -14.53 -16.64
C ALA A 109 -43.49 -15.88 -16.36
N ALA A 110 -42.25 -15.87 -15.85
CA ALA A 110 -41.56 -17.11 -15.47
C ALA A 110 -42.26 -17.82 -14.30
N LEU A 111 -42.73 -17.07 -13.30
CA LEU A 111 -43.49 -17.64 -12.19
C LEU A 111 -44.84 -18.19 -12.63
N THR A 112 -45.57 -17.54 -13.54
CA THR A 112 -46.84 -18.07 -14.05
C THR A 112 -46.64 -19.33 -14.88
N VAL A 113 -45.61 -19.38 -15.73
CA VAL A 113 -45.24 -20.59 -16.49
C VAL A 113 -44.75 -21.71 -15.57
N PHE A 114 -44.00 -21.39 -14.52
CA PHE A 114 -43.54 -22.38 -13.53
C PHE A 114 -44.70 -22.96 -12.71
N TRP A 115 -45.64 -22.11 -12.27
CA TRP A 115 -46.80 -22.53 -11.48
C TRP A 115 -47.86 -23.26 -12.31
N LEU A 116 -48.08 -22.87 -13.57
CA LEU A 116 -49.03 -23.56 -14.45
C LEU A 116 -48.40 -24.74 -15.21
N GLY A 117 -47.10 -24.71 -15.47
CA GLY A 117 -46.37 -25.69 -16.30
C GLY A 117 -45.47 -26.67 -15.53
N GLY A 118 -45.31 -26.50 -14.22
CA GLY A 118 -44.39 -27.28 -13.38
C GLY A 118 -44.73 -28.77 -13.21
N SER A 119 -45.82 -29.27 -13.80
CA SER A 119 -46.20 -30.68 -13.68
C SER A 119 -45.71 -31.58 -14.82
N LEU A 120 -45.13 -31.04 -15.91
CA LEU A 120 -44.83 -31.89 -17.09
C LEU A 120 -43.39 -31.86 -17.63
N LEU A 121 -42.43 -31.13 -17.04
CA LEU A 121 -41.02 -31.31 -17.40
C LEU A 121 -40.06 -30.95 -16.25
N SER A 122 -39.66 -31.97 -15.48
CA SER A 122 -38.37 -31.98 -14.78
C SER A 122 -37.55 -33.13 -15.35
N PRO A 123 -36.22 -33.02 -15.59
CA PRO A 123 -35.30 -31.93 -15.27
C PRO A 123 -34.47 -31.42 -16.47
N ILE A 124 -34.38 -30.11 -16.67
CA ILE A 124 -33.28 -29.49 -17.45
C ILE A 124 -32.37 -28.75 -16.46
N THR A 125 -31.81 -29.49 -15.52
CA THR A 125 -30.69 -29.03 -14.71
C THR A 125 -29.46 -29.88 -15.05
N SER A 126 -29.12 -29.93 -16.34
CA SER A 126 -27.91 -30.63 -16.82
C SER A 126 -27.09 -29.81 -17.83
N SER A 127 -27.46 -28.55 -18.08
CA SER A 127 -26.81 -27.74 -19.14
C SER A 127 -26.07 -26.50 -18.64
N ALA A 128 -25.94 -26.31 -17.33
CA ALA A 128 -25.23 -25.16 -16.73
C ALA A 128 -23.82 -25.47 -16.20
N ASP A 129 -23.33 -26.72 -16.31
CA ASP A 129 -21.99 -27.10 -15.81
C ASP A 129 -20.85 -26.87 -16.82
N GLY A 130 -21.14 -26.98 -18.13
CA GLY A 130 -20.10 -26.97 -19.16
C GLY A 130 -19.49 -25.60 -19.47
N LYS A 131 -20.25 -24.51 -19.29
CA LYS A 131 -19.80 -23.14 -19.66
C LYS A 131 -19.09 -22.41 -18.52
N LEU A 132 -19.37 -22.75 -17.27
CA LEU A 132 -18.68 -22.16 -16.11
C LEU A 132 -17.26 -22.71 -15.97
N SER A 133 -17.08 -24.02 -16.20
CA SER A 133 -15.77 -24.68 -16.13
C SER A 133 -14.76 -24.10 -17.14
N GLY A 134 -15.19 -23.75 -18.36
CA GLY A 134 -14.30 -23.14 -19.36
C GLY A 134 -13.78 -21.76 -18.95
N ALA A 135 -14.63 -20.92 -18.37
CA ALA A 135 -14.26 -19.58 -17.92
C ALA A 135 -13.35 -19.62 -16.69
N VAL A 136 -13.62 -20.51 -15.74
CA VAL A 136 -12.79 -20.69 -14.53
C VAL A 136 -11.42 -21.26 -14.90
N ASN A 137 -11.37 -22.24 -15.81
CA ASN A 137 -10.10 -22.85 -16.22
C ASN A 137 -9.20 -21.86 -16.99
N GLY A 138 -9.80 -20.94 -17.77
CA GLY A 138 -9.07 -19.82 -18.39
C GLY A 138 -8.45 -18.88 -17.36
N TYR A 139 -9.19 -18.54 -16.31
CA TYR A 139 -8.71 -17.66 -15.24
C TYR A 139 -7.60 -18.31 -14.40
N ILE A 140 -7.76 -19.60 -14.08
CA ILE A 140 -6.74 -20.38 -13.35
C ILE A 140 -5.47 -20.54 -14.20
N ARG A 141 -5.57 -20.73 -15.52
CA ARG A 141 -4.39 -20.78 -16.40
C ARG A 141 -3.64 -19.45 -16.46
N TYR A 142 -4.36 -18.34 -16.59
CA TYR A 142 -3.73 -17.03 -16.70
C TYR A 142 -3.00 -16.64 -15.42
N THR A 143 -3.64 -16.87 -14.27
CA THR A 143 -3.05 -16.56 -12.96
C THR A 143 -1.97 -17.58 -12.57
N GLY A 144 -2.12 -18.85 -12.95
CA GLY A 144 -1.17 -19.92 -12.65
C GLY A 144 0.21 -19.74 -13.29
N VAL A 145 0.30 -19.21 -14.52
CA VAL A 145 1.59 -18.97 -15.20
C VAL A 145 2.40 -17.84 -14.54
N ALA A 146 1.72 -16.84 -13.97
CA ALA A 146 2.39 -15.79 -13.20
C ALA A 146 2.90 -16.32 -11.86
N VAL A 147 2.11 -17.16 -11.19
CA VAL A 147 2.48 -17.79 -9.91
C VAL A 147 3.61 -18.81 -10.06
N SER A 148 3.64 -19.59 -11.15
CA SER A 148 4.72 -20.55 -11.36
C SER A 148 6.07 -19.88 -11.64
N ARG A 149 6.08 -18.78 -12.42
CA ARG A 149 7.30 -18.01 -12.72
C ARG A 149 7.88 -17.34 -11.48
N THR A 150 7.04 -16.81 -10.59
CA THR A 150 7.52 -16.23 -9.34
C THR A 150 8.02 -17.31 -8.39
N ASN A 151 7.36 -18.47 -8.34
CA ASN A 151 7.80 -19.58 -7.51
C ASN A 151 9.15 -20.16 -7.98
N GLU A 152 9.35 -20.25 -9.30
CA GLU A 152 10.62 -20.69 -9.90
C GLU A 152 11.75 -19.68 -9.60
N ALA A 153 11.51 -18.38 -9.80
CA ALA A 153 12.47 -17.32 -9.48
C ALA A 153 12.83 -17.28 -7.98
N VAL A 154 11.86 -17.52 -7.10
CA VAL A 154 12.09 -17.61 -5.65
C VAL A 154 12.95 -18.82 -5.30
N SER A 155 12.76 -19.96 -5.98
CA SER A 155 13.56 -21.16 -5.74
C SER A 155 15.02 -21.02 -6.20
N GLU A 156 15.27 -20.30 -7.31
CA GLU A 156 16.63 -19.93 -7.75
C GLU A 156 17.32 -18.99 -6.76
N LEU A 157 16.62 -17.97 -6.25
CA LEU A 157 17.19 -17.08 -5.24
C LEU A 157 17.52 -17.80 -3.94
N ASN A 158 16.63 -18.71 -3.52
CA ASN A 158 16.83 -19.49 -2.30
C ASN A 158 18.05 -20.43 -2.45
N SER A 159 18.16 -21.17 -3.56
CA SER A 159 19.31 -22.05 -3.80
C SER A 159 20.64 -21.31 -3.98
N GLY A 160 20.63 -20.11 -4.58
CA GLY A 160 21.82 -19.24 -4.70
C GLY A 160 22.32 -18.68 -3.36
N LEU A 161 21.40 -18.36 -2.43
CA LEU A 161 21.74 -17.93 -1.08
C LEU A 161 22.39 -19.07 -0.27
N PHE A 162 21.89 -20.30 -0.38
CA PHE A 162 22.50 -21.45 0.29
C PHE A 162 23.84 -21.89 -0.34
N SER A 163 24.01 -21.73 -1.65
CA SER A 163 25.27 -22.02 -2.34
C SER A 163 26.37 -20.99 -2.03
N SER A 164 26.03 -19.71 -1.86
CA SER A 164 26.98 -18.65 -1.49
C SER A 164 27.38 -18.66 0.00
N ALA A 165 26.54 -19.23 0.88
CA ALA A 165 26.86 -19.43 2.30
C ALA A 165 27.80 -20.62 2.58
N GLY A 166 28.09 -21.48 1.59
CA GLY A 166 28.94 -22.68 1.73
C GLY A 166 30.46 -22.44 1.61
N LYS A 167 30.92 -21.21 1.32
CA LYS A 167 32.35 -20.86 1.23
C LYS A 167 32.79 -19.90 2.34
N PHE A 168 32.64 -20.31 3.60
CA PHE A 168 33.40 -19.70 4.70
C PHE A 168 34.41 -20.72 5.21
N SER A 169 35.68 -20.51 4.86
CA SER A 169 36.81 -21.29 5.38
C SER A 169 36.94 -21.08 6.89
N PRO A 170 37.27 -22.12 7.67
CA PRO A 170 37.47 -21.98 9.10
C PRO A 170 38.76 -21.19 9.37
N ILE A 171 38.64 -20.10 10.13
CA ILE A 171 39.78 -19.35 10.66
C ILE A 171 40.50 -20.24 11.67
N LYS A 172 41.72 -20.71 11.32
CA LYS A 172 42.59 -21.46 12.23
C LYS A 172 43.05 -20.52 13.37
N ASN A 173 42.58 -20.78 14.58
CA ASN A 173 43.08 -20.13 15.79
C ASN A 173 44.50 -20.67 16.11
N LYS A 174 45.52 -19.84 15.96
CA LYS A 174 46.85 -20.02 16.57
C LYS A 174 46.92 -19.13 17.81
N THR A 175 46.70 -19.71 18.98
CA THR A 175 47.13 -19.14 20.26
C THR A 175 48.36 -19.90 20.70
N GLY A 176 49.51 -19.22 20.64
CA GLY A 176 50.78 -19.70 21.15
C GLY A 176 50.79 -19.62 22.68
N LYS A 177 51.36 -20.66 23.28
CA LYS A 177 51.99 -20.66 24.59
C LYS A 177 53.38 -21.26 24.40
#